data_AF-A0A7X3REJ6-F1
#
_entry.id   AF-A0A7X3REJ6-F1
#
_cell.length_a   1.000
_cell.length_b   1.000
_cell.length_c   1.000
_cell.angle_alpha   90.00
_cell.angle_beta   90.00
_cell.angle_gamma   90.00
#
_symmetry.space_group_name_H-M   'P 1'
#
loop_
_entity.id
_entity.type
_entity.pdbx_description
1 polymer ?
#
loop_
_entity_poly.entity_id
_entity_poly.type
_entity_poly.pdbx_seq_one_letter_code
_entity_poly.pdbx_strand_id
1 'polypeptide(L)' 'MKADEFRGRTTEELESELQVLKENLFNQRFRGILGQQEDTTSVGKLRKDIARIKTVLRARAQHGEVAG' A
#
# COMPACT_ATOMS: atom_id res chain seq x y z
N MET A 1 1.90 -3.29 -7.85
CA MET A 1 2.99 -2.39 -8.32
C MET A 1 4.37 -3.01 -8.10
N LYS A 2 5.40 -2.53 -8.81
CA LYS A 2 6.79 -2.96 -8.58
C LYS A 2 7.41 -2.14 -7.44
N ALA A 3 8.35 -2.72 -6.70
CA ALA A 3 8.95 -2.05 -5.54
C ALA A 3 9.69 -0.75 -5.90
N ASP A 4 10.24 -0.67 -7.12
CA ASP A 4 11.03 0.47 -7.57
C ASP A 4 10.16 1.72 -7.81
N GLU A 5 8.89 1.55 -8.17
CA GLU A 5 7.93 2.66 -8.35
C GLU A 5 7.67 3.43 -7.04
N PHE A 6 7.81 2.76 -5.89
CA PHE A 6 7.62 3.38 -4.58
C PHE A 6 8.88 4.11 -4.08
N ARG A 7 10.06 3.71 -4.52
CA ARG A 7 11.32 4.36 -4.07
C ARG A 7 11.48 5.76 -4.65
N GLY A 8 10.92 6.03 -5.84
CA GLY A 8 10.98 7.33 -6.50
C GLY A 8 9.96 8.37 -6.01
N ARG A 9 9.04 8.01 -5.11
CA ARG A 9 8.01 8.91 -4.56
C ARG A 9 8.45 9.58 -3.27
N THR A 10 7.89 10.73 -2.92
CA THR A 10 8.17 11.38 -1.63
C THR A 10 7.56 10.60 -0.46
N THR A 11 7.95 10.90 0.77
CA THR A 11 7.40 10.22 1.97
C THR A 11 5.92 10.53 2.13
N GLU A 12 5.51 11.78 1.89
CA GLU A 12 4.11 12.22 1.94
C GLU A 12 3.25 11.53 0.88
N GLU A 13 3.76 11.39 -0.36
CA GLU A 13 3.08 10.67 -1.43
C GLU A 13 2.89 9.18 -1.07
N LEU A 14 3.89 8.57 -0.44
CA LEU A 14 3.80 7.18 0.02
C LEU A 14 2.79 7.02 1.16
N GLU A 15 2.71 7.98 2.08
CA GLU A 15 1.73 7.95 3.17
C GLU A 15 0.30 8.14 2.65
N SER A 16 0.10 9.06 1.70
CA SER A 16 -1.18 9.25 1.01
C SER A 16 -1.61 7.99 0.26
N GLU A 17 -0.73 7.42 -0.55
CA GLU A 17 -0.97 6.16 -1.27
C GLU A 17 -1.28 5.01 -0.30
N LEU A 18 -0.60 4.95 0.85
CA LEU A 18 -0.85 3.95 1.88
C LEU A 18 -2.26 4.06 2.46
N GLN A 19 -2.80 5.28 2.63
CA GLN A 19 -4.19 5.47 3.07
C GLN A 19 -5.18 4.97 2.01
N VAL A 20 -4.99 5.37 0.76
CA VAL A 20 -5.83 4.94 -0.37
C VAL A 20 -5.84 3.41 -0.50
N LEU A 21 -4.69 2.76 -0.41
CA LEU A 21 -4.59 1.29 -0.50
C LEU A 21 -5.27 0.57 0.67
N LYS A 22 -5.26 1.15 1.88
CA LYS A 22 -5.98 0.59 3.03
C LYS A 22 -7.49 0.66 2.83
N GLU A 23 -7.99 1.79 2.34
CA GLU A 23 -9.40 1.96 2.03
C GLU A 23 -9.84 1.00 0.92
N ASN A 24 -9.05 0.89 -0.14
CA ASN A 24 -9.29 -0.09 -1.21
C ASN A 24 -9.31 -1.54 -0.69
N LEU A 25 -8.40 -1.89 0.23
CA LEU A 25 -8.39 -3.20 0.86
C LEU A 25 -9.65 -3.45 1.71
N PHE A 26 -10.12 -2.44 2.44
CA PHE A 26 -11.37 -2.52 3.20
C PHE A 26 -12.56 -2.74 2.27
N ASN A 27 -12.70 -1.92 1.23
CA ASN A 27 -13.76 -2.04 0.23
C ASN A 27 -13.74 -3.40 -0.47
N GLN A 28 -12.56 -3.92 -0.82
CA GLN A 28 -12.43 -5.24 -1.42
C GLN A 28 -12.85 -6.37 -0.47
N ARG A 29 -12.47 -6.29 0.81
CA ARG A 29 -12.94 -7.25 1.83
C ARG A 29 -14.44 -7.20 2.01
N PHE A 30 -15.02 -6.01 1.99
CA PHE A 30 -16.47 -5.83 2.10
C PHE A 30 -17.21 -6.42 0.90
N ARG A 31 -16.72 -6.22 -0.32
CA ARG A 31 -17.25 -6.86 -1.54
C ARG A 31 -17.16 -8.39 -1.48
N GLY A 32 -16.09 -8.93 -0.89
CA GLY A 32 -15.93 -10.36 -0.63
C GLY A 32 -17.00 -10.92 0.29
N ILE A 33 -17.35 -10.17 1.35
CA ILE A 33 -18.42 -10.54 2.29
C ILE A 33 -19.80 -10.52 1.60
N LEU A 34 -20.04 -9.54 0.73
CA LEU A 34 -21.28 -9.44 -0.06
C LEU A 34 -21.40 -10.49 -1.17
N GLY A 35 -20.36 -11.31 -1.40
CA GLY A 35 -20.34 -12.30 -2.47
C GLY A 35 -20.24 -11.70 -3.88
N GLN A 36 -19.92 -10.42 -4.01
CA GLN A 36 -19.77 -9.70 -5.29
C GLN A 36 -18.31 -9.60 -5.75
N GLN A 37 -17.42 -10.45 -5.19
CA GLN A 37 -16.00 -10.39 -5.50
C GLN A 37 -15.65 -11.28 -6.68
N GLU A 38 -15.40 -10.65 -7.82
CA GLU A 38 -15.02 -11.34 -9.07
C GLU A 38 -13.53 -11.73 -9.11
N ASP A 39 -12.65 -10.98 -8.43
CA ASP A 39 -11.20 -11.24 -8.39
C ASP A 39 -10.69 -11.44 -6.96
N THR A 40 -10.40 -12.69 -6.60
CA THR A 40 -9.83 -13.09 -5.31
C THR A 40 -8.34 -12.73 -5.18
N THR A 41 -7.64 -12.50 -6.30
CA THR A 41 -6.20 -12.17 -6.31
C THR A 41 -5.95 -10.71 -5.94
N SER A 42 -6.92 -9.83 -6.16
CA SER A 42 -6.85 -8.39 -5.89
C SER A 42 -6.51 -8.07 -4.43
N VAL A 43 -7.11 -8.79 -3.47
CA VAL A 43 -6.79 -8.64 -2.03
C VAL A 43 -5.31 -8.96 -1.75
N GLY A 44 -4.78 -10.01 -2.38
CA GLY A 44 -3.38 -10.39 -2.25
C GLY A 44 -2.42 -9.34 -2.84
N LYS A 45 -2.77 -8.75 -3.99
CA LYS A 45 -2.01 -7.68 -4.62
C LYS A 45 -1.97 -6.42 -3.74
N LEU A 46 -3.13 -5.98 -3.24
CA LEU A 46 -3.26 -4.83 -2.33
C LEU A 46 -2.42 -5.02 -1.06
N ARG A 47 -2.48 -6.21 -0.43
CA ARG A 47 -1.65 -6.51 0.75
C ARG A 47 -0.16 -6.41 0.47
N LYS A 48 0.30 -6.89 -0.70
CA LYS A 48 1.70 -6.81 -1.11
C LYS A 48 2.13 -5.37 -1.36
N ASP A 49 1.30 -4.56 -2.00
CA ASP A 49 1.60 -3.15 -2.26
C ASP A 49 1.67 -2.35 -0.94
N ILE A 50 0.73 -2.55 0.00
CA ILE A 50 0.79 -1.98 1.35
C ILE A 50 2.09 -2.39 2.07
N ALA A 51 2.49 -3.67 1.99
CA ALA A 51 3.70 -4.15 2.63
C ALA A 51 4.96 -3.48 2.05
N ARG A 52 5.04 -3.34 0.71
CA ARG A 52 6.16 -2.66 0.04
C ARG A 52 6.30 -1.21 0.47
N ILE A 53 5.21 -0.44 0.50
CA ILE A 53 5.24 0.96 0.94
C ILE A 53 5.73 1.06 2.39
N LYS A 54 5.18 0.23 3.29
CA LYS A 54 5.63 0.19 4.69
C LYS A 54 7.12 -0.15 4.82
N THR A 55 7.63 -1.05 4.00
CA THR A 55 9.05 -1.39 3.98
C THR A 55 9.90 -0.19 3.54
N VAL A 56 9.49 0.56 2.50
CA VAL A 56 10.20 1.76 2.04
C VAL A 56 10.18 2.85 3.12
N LEU A 57 9.02 3.15 3.70
CA LEU A 57 8.90 4.13 4.78
C LEU A 57 9.77 3.76 6.00
N ARG A 58 9.79 2.48 6.38
CA ARG A 58 10.65 1.98 7.46
C ARG A 58 12.14 2.11 7.12
N ALA A 59 12.52 1.79 5.88
CA ALA A 59 13.91 1.96 5.44
C ALA A 59 14.34 3.43 5.53
N ARG A 60 13.51 4.38 5.08
CA ARG A 60 13.78 5.82 5.19
C ARG A 60 13.96 6.27 6.64
N ALA A 61 13.06 5.83 7.53
CA ALA A 61 13.16 6.13 8.96
C ALA A 61 14.45 5.56 9.60
N GLN A 62 14.93 4.40 9.16
CA GLN A 62 16.18 3.81 9.62
C GLN A 62 17.43 4.47 9.04
N HIS A 63 17.33 5.05 7.84
CA HIS A 63 18.42 5.75 7.17
C HIS A 63 18.54 7.23 7.53
N GLY A 64 17.69 7.74 8.43
CA GLY A 64 17.81 9.11 8.95
C GLY A 64 17.33 10.20 7.99
N GLU A 65 16.60 9.85 6.91
CA GLU A 65 15.73 10.81 6.21
C GLU A 65 14.55 11.12 7.12
N VAL A 66 14.80 11.95 8.12
CA VAL A 66 13.76 12.61 8.90
C VAL A 66 13.07 13.57 7.94
N ALA A 67 11.75 13.43 7.83
CA ALA A 67 10.88 14.32 7.09
C ALA A 67 11.31 15.78 7.31
N GLY A 68 11.71 16.44 6.22
CA GLY A 68 11.69 17.89 6.14
C GLY A 68 10.25 18.39 6.11
#